data_AF-A0A397BBT4-F1
#
_entry.id   AF-A0A397BBT4-F1
#
_cell.length_a   1.000
_cell.length_b   1.000
_cell.length_c   1.000
_cell.angle_alpha   90.00
_cell.angle_beta   90.00
_cell.angle_gamma   90.00
#
_symmetry.space_group_name_H-M   'P 1'
#
loop_
_entity.id
_entity.type
_entity.pdbx_description
1 polymer ?
#
loop_
_entity_poly.entity_id
_entity_poly.type
_entity_poly.pdbx_seq_one_letter_code
_entity_poly.pdbx_strand_id
1 'polypeptide(L)'
;MDVVVNFLADLWTVHYQMLTTSYLSLATFLGLVVGHWLFADSTSSAKRLVISVAASLCHSMAAFSVLIAFESMFQAASDRSATPLSGIIVGVYLYLAVNVFKSHYNEAFSALRVASYKNILRLHIKPNGDLEMFALGVDKMPTKWIRSVPSIFPPSSLHARRSDPAWSGTGHKLAPSYEWKVPSYWKPKMSRVDNILRFDMEEETFDRKLNSEDRSHVKLVDYVLYPKN
;
A
#
# COMPACT_ATOMS: atom_id res chain seq x y z
N MET A 1 -37.91 -7.24 -15.98
CA MET A 1 -38.20 -6.07 -15.13
C MET A 1 -37.17 -5.01 -15.44
N ASP A 2 -37.59 -3.75 -15.58
CA ASP A 2 -36.70 -2.65 -15.97
C ASP A 2 -35.61 -2.43 -14.92
N VAL A 3 -34.37 -2.20 -15.39
CA VAL A 3 -33.19 -1.94 -14.54
C VAL A 3 -33.45 -0.80 -13.54
N VAL A 4 -34.18 0.22 -13.98
CA VAL A 4 -34.58 1.36 -13.15
C VAL A 4 -35.52 0.93 -12.02
N VAL A 5 -36.47 0.02 -12.30
CA VAL A 5 -37.43 -0.46 -11.30
C VAL A 5 -36.72 -1.29 -10.23
N ASN A 6 -35.77 -2.15 -10.64
CA ASN A 6 -34.97 -2.92 -9.69
C ASN A 6 -34.10 -2.00 -8.83
N PHE A 7 -33.42 -1.02 -9.43
CA PHE A 7 -32.61 -0.05 -8.69
C PHE A 7 -33.43 0.72 -7.65
N LEU A 8 -34.63 1.18 -8.01
CA LEU A 8 -35.52 1.89 -7.08
C LEU A 8 -36.02 0.97 -5.96
N ALA A 9 -36.31 -0.30 -6.26
CA ALA A 9 -36.70 -1.29 -5.27
C ALA A 9 -35.55 -1.59 -4.28
N ASP A 10 -34.32 -1.72 -4.77
CA ASP A 10 -33.14 -1.94 -3.93
C ASP A 10 -32.85 -0.70 -3.08
N LEU A 11 -32.92 0.49 -3.65
CA LEU A 11 -32.73 1.75 -2.92
C LEU A 11 -33.76 1.93 -1.80
N TRP A 12 -35.02 1.57 -2.06
CA TRP A 12 -36.07 1.56 -1.05
C TRP A 12 -35.79 0.52 0.04
N THR A 13 -35.37 -0.68 -0.34
CA THR A 13 -35.08 -1.77 0.59
C THR A 13 -33.94 -1.41 1.53
N VAL A 14 -32.86 -0.82 1.02
CA VAL A 14 -31.72 -0.38 1.83
C VAL A 14 -32.14 0.72 2.82
N HIS A 15 -32.96 1.70 2.41
CA HIS A 15 -33.49 2.70 3.34
C HIS A 15 -34.41 2.09 4.40
N TYR A 16 -35.26 1.15 4.01
CA TYR A 16 -36.13 0.46 4.94
C TYR A 16 -35.33 -0.33 5.98
N GLN A 17 -34.30 -1.04 5.54
CA GLN A 17 -33.40 -1.79 6.43
C GLN A 17 -32.57 -0.87 7.34
N MET A 18 -32.12 0.28 6.83
CA MET A 18 -31.44 1.31 7.62
C MET A 18 -32.28 1.74 8.83
N LEU A 19 -33.60 1.86 8.65
CA LEU A 19 -34.54 2.29 9.69
C LEU A 19 -34.98 1.16 10.63
N THR A 20 -35.02 -0.08 10.16
CA THR A 20 -35.71 -1.17 10.88
C THR A 20 -34.78 -2.25 11.42
N THR A 21 -33.63 -2.49 10.79
CA THR A 21 -32.80 -3.67 11.08
C THR A 21 -31.63 -3.37 12.02
N SER A 22 -31.03 -2.18 11.93
CA SER A 22 -29.79 -1.86 12.64
C SER A 22 -29.89 -0.57 13.47
N TYR A 23 -29.70 -0.69 14.78
CA TYR A 23 -29.64 0.47 15.68
C TYR A 23 -28.49 1.42 15.34
N LEU A 24 -27.37 0.89 14.85
CA LEU A 24 -26.21 1.68 14.46
C LEU A 24 -26.50 2.56 13.22
N SER A 25 -27.15 2.02 12.19
CA SER A 25 -27.51 2.79 10.99
C SER A 25 -28.58 3.83 11.27
N LEU A 26 -29.53 3.51 12.15
CA LEU A 26 -30.51 4.48 12.62
C LEU A 26 -29.84 5.61 13.42
N ALA A 27 -28.93 5.26 14.33
CA ALA A 27 -28.21 6.25 15.13
C ALA A 27 -27.32 7.18 14.28
N THR A 28 -26.63 6.65 13.27
CA THR A 28 -25.83 7.47 12.35
C THR A 28 -26.70 8.38 11.48
N PHE A 29 -27.86 7.90 11.01
CA PHE A 29 -28.82 8.72 10.28
C PHE A 29 -29.38 9.86 11.15
N LEU A 30 -29.75 9.58 12.40
CA LEU A 30 -30.17 10.61 13.36
C LEU A 30 -29.04 11.61 13.64
N GLY A 31 -27.80 11.12 13.78
CA GLY A 31 -26.63 11.98 13.92
C GLY A 31 -26.44 12.92 12.73
N LEU A 32 -26.66 12.42 11.50
CA LEU A 32 -26.61 13.24 10.28
C LEU A 32 -27.72 14.31 10.27
N VAL A 33 -28.94 13.96 10.69
CA VAL A 33 -30.06 14.91 10.82
C VAL A 33 -29.73 15.99 11.84
N VAL A 34 -29.17 15.63 13.01
CA VAL A 34 -28.74 16.59 14.02
C VAL A 34 -27.63 17.49 13.47
N GLY A 35 -26.66 16.92 12.76
CA GLY A 35 -25.62 17.68 12.08
C GLY A 35 -26.20 18.72 11.13
N HIS A 36 -27.05 18.31 10.18
CA HIS A 36 -27.69 19.25 9.26
C HIS A 36 -28.61 20.25 9.97
N TRP A 37 -29.28 19.87 11.05
CA TRP A 37 -30.08 20.79 11.85
C TRP A 37 -29.22 21.90 12.44
N LEU A 38 -28.08 21.55 13.04
CA LEU A 38 -27.16 22.50 13.66
C LEU A 38 -26.62 23.51 12.64
N PHE A 39 -26.35 23.06 11.40
CA PHE A 39 -25.85 23.89 10.30
C PHE A 39 -26.94 24.57 9.47
N ALA A 40 -28.23 24.26 9.65
CA ALA A 40 -29.31 24.88 8.89
C ALA A 40 -29.50 26.36 9.29
N ASP A 41 -29.23 27.26 8.35
CA ASP A 41 -29.36 28.72 8.51
C ASP A 41 -30.82 29.16 8.34
N SER A 42 -31.64 28.91 9.35
CA SER A 42 -33.03 29.36 9.39
C SER A 42 -33.43 29.74 10.81
N THR A 43 -34.20 30.82 10.95
CA THR A 43 -34.60 31.37 12.27
C THR A 43 -35.66 30.54 12.99
N SER A 44 -36.40 29.68 12.28
CA SER A 44 -37.46 28.85 12.86
C SER A 44 -37.01 27.39 13.01
N SER A 45 -37.09 26.87 14.23
CA SER A 45 -36.76 25.47 14.55
C SER A 45 -37.54 24.47 13.70
N ALA A 46 -38.81 24.74 13.39
CA ALA A 46 -39.62 23.88 12.53
C ALA A 46 -39.08 23.84 11.09
N LYS A 47 -38.66 25.00 10.55
CA LYS A 47 -38.05 25.06 9.21
C LYS A 47 -36.69 24.37 9.18
N ARG A 48 -35.89 24.53 10.24
CA ARG A 48 -34.60 23.82 10.39
C ARG A 48 -34.80 22.30 10.40
N LEU A 49 -35.81 21.79 11.11
CA LEU A 49 -36.14 20.37 11.09
C LEU A 49 -36.40 19.86 9.68
N VAL A 50 -37.33 20.51 8.97
CA VAL A 50 -37.73 20.08 7.62
C VAL A 50 -36.54 20.09 6.67
N ILE A 51 -35.74 21.16 6.69
CA ILE A 51 -34.53 21.28 5.86
C ILE A 51 -33.52 20.18 6.23
N SER A 52 -33.29 19.93 7.52
CA SER A 52 -32.32 18.92 7.97
C SER A 52 -32.71 17.49 7.61
N VAL A 53 -34.00 17.15 7.71
CA VAL A 53 -34.53 15.84 7.33
C VAL A 53 -34.43 15.67 5.81
N ALA A 54 -34.85 16.68 5.04
CA ALA A 54 -34.76 16.65 3.58
C ALA A 54 -33.31 16.52 3.09
N ALA A 55 -32.38 17.29 3.68
CA ALA A 55 -30.97 17.24 3.34
C ALA A 55 -30.35 15.88 3.69
N SER A 56 -30.68 15.33 4.87
CA SER A 56 -30.17 14.03 5.30
C SER A 56 -30.70 12.88 4.44
N LEU A 57 -31.97 12.94 4.04
CA LEU A 57 -32.55 12.00 3.08
C LEU A 57 -31.88 12.09 1.71
N CYS A 58 -31.66 13.30 1.20
CA CYS A 58 -30.96 13.48 -0.07
C CYS A 58 -29.53 12.92 -0.01
N HIS A 59 -28.83 13.18 1.10
CA HIS A 59 -27.47 12.68 1.32
C HIS A 59 -27.43 11.15 1.44
N SER A 60 -28.34 10.54 2.19
CA SER A 60 -28.43 9.08 2.31
C SER A 60 -28.84 8.44 0.99
N MET A 61 -29.76 9.04 0.23
CA MET A 61 -30.12 8.60 -1.10
C MET A 61 -28.94 8.60 -2.05
N ALA A 62 -28.14 9.66 -2.05
CA ALA A 62 -26.91 9.71 -2.85
C ALA A 62 -25.90 8.64 -2.41
N ALA A 63 -25.68 8.49 -1.10
CA ALA A 63 -24.74 7.52 -0.56
C ALA A 63 -25.14 6.06 -0.89
N PHE A 64 -26.40 5.70 -0.69
CA PHE A 64 -26.88 4.35 -1.01
C PHE A 64 -26.94 4.09 -2.52
N SER A 65 -27.23 5.11 -3.35
CA SER A 65 -27.13 4.98 -4.81
C SER A 65 -25.72 4.62 -5.24
N VAL A 66 -24.71 5.27 -4.64
CA VAL A 66 -23.29 4.96 -4.90
C VAL A 66 -22.96 3.55 -4.42
N LEU A 67 -23.39 3.15 -3.22
CA LEU A 67 -23.15 1.80 -2.68
C LEU A 67 -23.76 0.71 -3.56
N ILE A 68 -25.02 0.85 -3.97
CA ILE A 68 -25.69 -0.11 -4.86
C ILE A 68 -24.99 -0.20 -6.22
N ALA A 69 -24.53 0.93 -6.76
CA ALA A 69 -23.75 0.94 -8.00
C ALA A 69 -22.41 0.22 -7.84
N PHE A 70 -21.70 0.44 -6.72
CA PHE A 70 -20.46 -0.28 -6.42
C PHE A 70 -20.71 -1.78 -6.26
N GLU A 71 -21.72 -2.19 -5.49
CA GLU A 71 -22.07 -3.59 -5.29
C GLU A 71 -22.41 -4.27 -6.62
N SER A 72 -23.23 -3.62 -7.45
CA SER A 72 -23.58 -4.08 -8.80
C SER A 72 -22.33 -4.27 -9.67
N MET A 73 -21.38 -3.35 -9.59
CA MET A 73 -20.12 -3.41 -10.32
C MET A 73 -19.21 -4.54 -9.81
N PHE A 74 -19.13 -4.74 -8.49
CA PHE A 74 -18.39 -5.85 -7.88
C PHE A 74 -19.00 -7.21 -8.23
N GLN A 75 -20.32 -7.33 -8.18
CA GLN A 75 -21.03 -8.55 -8.55
C GLN A 75 -20.87 -8.85 -10.05
N ALA A 76 -20.95 -7.82 -10.91
CA ALA A 76 -20.63 -7.95 -12.32
C ALA A 76 -19.16 -8.38 -12.57
N ALA A 77 -18.22 -7.89 -11.76
CA ALA A 77 -16.82 -8.31 -11.83
C ALA A 77 -16.61 -9.77 -11.36
N SER A 78 -17.32 -10.20 -10.32
CA SER A 78 -17.18 -11.53 -9.70
C SER A 78 -17.89 -12.63 -10.49
N ASP A 79 -19.13 -12.40 -10.95
CA ASP A 79 -19.95 -13.45 -11.57
C ASP A 79 -19.53 -13.77 -13.03
N ARG A 80 -18.77 -12.86 -13.67
CA ARG A 80 -18.36 -13.00 -15.08
C ARG A 80 -16.89 -13.31 -15.30
N SER A 81 -16.13 -13.72 -14.27
CA SER A 81 -14.67 -13.87 -14.36
C SER A 81 -13.96 -12.61 -14.87
N ALA A 82 -14.54 -11.44 -14.63
CA ALA A 82 -14.07 -10.16 -15.15
C ALA A 82 -13.15 -9.46 -14.15
N THR A 83 -12.13 -10.17 -13.69
CA THR A 83 -11.01 -9.63 -12.91
C THR A 83 -10.30 -8.42 -13.55
N PRO A 84 -10.26 -8.21 -14.89
CA PRO A 84 -9.62 -7.01 -15.43
C PRO A 84 -10.45 -5.72 -15.32
N LEU A 85 -11.78 -5.78 -15.22
CA LEU A 85 -12.61 -4.57 -15.20
C LEU A 85 -12.46 -3.77 -13.90
N SER A 86 -12.38 -4.45 -12.76
CA SER A 86 -12.09 -3.80 -11.48
C SER A 86 -10.71 -3.12 -11.49
N GLY A 87 -9.71 -3.75 -12.11
CA GLY A 87 -8.39 -3.17 -12.33
C GLY A 87 -8.42 -1.91 -13.21
N ILE A 88 -9.24 -1.92 -14.27
CA ILE A 88 -9.42 -0.73 -15.14
C ILE A 88 -10.11 0.39 -14.36
N ILE A 89 -11.13 0.10 -13.57
CA ILE A 89 -11.86 1.10 -12.77
C ILE A 89 -10.94 1.72 -11.72
N VAL A 90 -10.19 0.90 -10.99
CA VAL A 90 -9.17 1.37 -10.03
C VAL A 90 -8.08 2.16 -10.76
N GLY A 91 -7.64 1.71 -11.94
CA GLY A 91 -6.65 2.40 -12.76
C GLY A 91 -7.12 3.77 -13.25
N VAL A 92 -8.35 3.89 -13.73
CA VAL A 92 -8.98 5.16 -14.16
C VAL A 92 -9.19 6.09 -12.98
N TYR A 93 -9.68 5.56 -11.85
CA TYR A 93 -9.80 6.31 -10.60
C TYR A 93 -8.45 6.90 -10.17
N LEU A 94 -7.40 6.07 -10.11
CA LEU A 94 -6.05 6.53 -9.74
C LEU A 94 -5.49 7.52 -10.76
N TYR A 95 -5.72 7.29 -12.05
CA TYR A 95 -5.29 8.21 -13.11
C TYR A 95 -5.93 9.59 -12.94
N LEU A 96 -7.24 9.66 -12.73
CA LEU A 96 -7.96 10.92 -12.52
C LEU A 96 -7.56 11.56 -11.19
N ALA A 97 -7.53 10.79 -10.10
CA ALA A 97 -7.18 11.29 -8.77
C ALA A 97 -5.78 11.92 -8.75
N VAL A 98 -4.78 11.25 -9.33
CA VAL A 98 -3.37 11.70 -9.31
C VAL A 98 -3.10 12.75 -10.38
N ASN A 99 -3.53 12.56 -11.63
CA ASN A 99 -3.14 13.44 -12.74
C ASN A 99 -4.05 14.65 -12.93
N VAL A 100 -5.35 14.51 -12.65
CA VAL A 100 -6.34 15.60 -12.84
C VAL A 100 -6.57 16.34 -11.53
N PHE A 101 -7.00 15.62 -10.50
CA PHE A 101 -7.39 16.24 -9.23
C PHE A 101 -6.22 16.50 -8.28
N LYS A 102 -5.05 15.90 -8.54
CA LYS A 102 -3.84 15.99 -7.69
C LYS A 102 -4.13 15.69 -6.21
N SER A 103 -5.13 14.83 -5.96
CA SER A 103 -5.50 14.35 -4.64
C SER A 103 -4.83 12.99 -4.44
N HIS A 104 -4.46 12.61 -3.21
CA HIS A 104 -3.76 11.35 -2.85
C HIS A 104 -2.21 11.31 -2.94
N TYR A 105 -1.50 12.45 -2.93
CA TYR A 105 -0.02 12.46 -2.91
C TYR A 105 0.62 12.10 -1.56
N ASN A 106 -0.15 12.04 -0.47
CA ASN A 106 0.35 12.45 0.84
C ASN A 106 1.06 11.32 1.60
N GLU A 107 0.58 10.08 1.53
CA GLU A 107 1.01 9.03 2.47
C GLU A 107 1.45 7.73 1.78
N ALA A 108 0.56 7.07 1.03
CA ALA A 108 0.90 5.78 0.41
C ALA A 108 1.93 5.89 -0.74
N PHE A 109 1.92 7.00 -1.49
CA PHE A 109 2.83 7.23 -2.62
C PHE A 109 4.11 7.98 -2.24
N SER A 110 4.12 8.72 -1.13
CA SER A 110 5.31 9.39 -0.60
C SER A 110 6.41 8.38 -0.27
N ALA A 111 6.03 7.28 0.40
CA ALA A 111 6.93 6.17 0.66
C ALA A 111 7.45 5.54 -0.64
N LEU A 112 6.64 5.42 -1.69
CA LEU A 112 7.07 4.89 -2.99
C LEU A 112 8.17 5.75 -3.64
N ARG A 113 8.04 7.09 -3.57
CA ARG A 113 9.01 8.05 -4.13
C ARG A 113 10.36 7.98 -3.42
N VAL A 114 10.37 7.75 -2.12
CA VAL A 114 11.61 7.58 -1.35
C VAL A 114 12.19 6.20 -1.68
N ALA A 115 13.30 6.17 -2.43
CA ALA A 115 13.94 4.92 -2.84
C ALA A 115 14.55 4.14 -1.66
N SER A 116 14.87 4.84 -0.58
CA SER A 116 15.47 4.31 0.66
C SER A 116 14.39 4.03 1.73
N TYR A 117 14.76 3.49 2.90
CA TYR A 117 13.84 3.18 4.00
C TYR A 117 12.68 2.24 3.62
N LYS A 118 13.02 1.12 2.97
CA LYS A 118 12.03 0.12 2.55
C LYS A 118 11.95 -1.01 3.56
N ASN A 119 10.73 -1.33 3.97
CA ASN A 119 10.43 -2.53 4.75
C ASN A 119 9.69 -3.54 3.88
N ILE A 120 10.15 -4.78 3.87
CA ILE A 120 9.58 -5.92 3.15
C ILE A 120 9.12 -6.93 4.18
N LEU A 121 7.84 -7.28 4.16
CA LEU A 121 7.30 -8.34 4.99
C LEU A 121 7.33 -9.67 4.20
N ARG A 122 8.06 -10.65 4.72
CA ARG A 122 8.06 -12.02 4.19
C ARG A 122 7.20 -12.90 5.09
N LEU A 123 6.08 -13.36 4.56
CA LEU A 123 5.19 -14.32 5.20
C LEU A 123 5.53 -15.73 4.72
N HIS A 124 5.70 -16.67 5.64
CA HIS A 124 6.01 -18.07 5.35
C HIS A 124 5.03 -18.97 6.12
N ILE A 125 4.18 -19.66 5.38
CA ILE A 125 3.27 -20.67 5.94
C ILE A 125 4.03 -21.98 5.99
N LYS A 126 4.33 -22.46 7.21
CA LYS A 126 5.03 -23.72 7.43
C LYS A 126 4.12 -24.91 7.10
N PRO A 127 4.70 -26.11 6.80
CA PRO A 127 3.91 -27.32 6.56
C PRO A 127 3.02 -27.74 7.74
N ASN A 128 3.36 -27.34 8.98
CA ASN A 128 2.55 -27.58 10.17
C ASN A 128 1.33 -26.63 10.26
N GLY A 129 1.24 -25.62 9.40
CA GLY A 129 0.17 -24.63 9.35
C GLY A 129 0.47 -23.32 10.09
N ASP A 130 1.60 -23.21 10.78
CA ASP A 130 1.99 -21.96 11.45
C ASP A 130 2.40 -20.89 10.43
N LEU A 131 2.11 -19.64 10.76
CA LEU A 131 2.50 -18.48 9.97
C LEU A 131 3.72 -17.79 10.59
N GLU A 132 4.85 -17.81 9.88
CA GLU A 132 6.02 -17.02 10.19
C GLU A 132 6.02 -15.70 9.43
N MET A 133 6.34 -14.62 10.11
CA MET A 133 6.43 -13.28 9.55
C MET A 133 7.82 -12.72 9.83
N PHE A 134 8.55 -12.37 8.77
CA PHE A 134 9.83 -11.70 8.86
C PHE A 134 9.67 -10.28 8.32
N ALA A 135 9.85 -9.28 9.17
CA ALA A 135 9.94 -7.89 8.75
C ALA A 135 11.41 -7.58 8.43
N LEU A 136 11.72 -7.37 7.16
CA LEU A 136 13.06 -7.04 6.68
C LEU A 136 13.13 -5.56 6.32
N GLY A 137 14.11 -4.83 6.84
CA GLY A 137 14.27 -3.40 6.60
C GLY A 137 15.56 -3.06 5.87
N VAL A 138 15.49 -2.09 4.95
CA VAL A 138 16.64 -1.51 4.25
C VAL A 138 16.61 0.00 4.42
N ASP A 139 17.60 0.52 5.15
CA ASP A 139 17.68 1.95 5.45
C ASP A 139 18.07 2.77 4.22
N LYS A 140 19.06 2.32 3.43
CA LYS A 140 19.56 3.04 2.25
C LYS A 140 19.67 2.13 1.03
N MET A 141 19.06 2.54 -0.09
CA MET A 141 19.15 1.75 -1.33
C MET A 141 20.57 1.81 -1.92
N PRO A 142 21.17 0.67 -2.32
CA PRO A 142 22.44 0.67 -3.02
C PRO A 142 22.33 1.29 -4.42
N THR A 143 23.18 2.27 -4.71
CA THR A 143 23.21 2.98 -6.01
C THR A 143 24.26 2.42 -6.98
N LYS A 144 25.26 1.71 -6.47
CA LYS A 144 26.36 1.14 -7.25
C LYS A 144 26.44 -0.35 -6.99
N TRP A 145 26.70 -1.12 -8.03
CA TRP A 145 26.77 -2.58 -7.98
C TRP A 145 28.13 -3.06 -8.50
N ILE A 146 28.68 -4.12 -7.90
CA ILE A 146 29.93 -4.77 -8.32
C ILE A 146 29.73 -6.27 -8.49
N ARG A 147 30.48 -6.86 -9.42
CA ARG A 147 30.49 -8.31 -9.63
C ARG A 147 31.15 -9.01 -8.45
N SER A 148 30.59 -10.14 -8.03
CA SER A 148 31.20 -11.06 -7.07
C SER A 148 31.99 -12.13 -7.85
N VAL A 149 33.30 -11.97 -8.04
CA VAL A 149 34.19 -12.96 -8.69
C VAL A 149 35.54 -13.03 -7.97
N PRO A 150 36.21 -14.20 -7.82
CA PRO A 150 37.53 -14.33 -7.18
C PRO A 150 38.68 -14.22 -8.20
N SER A 151 39.81 -13.63 -7.79
CA SER A 151 41.04 -13.46 -8.57
C SER A 151 41.98 -14.66 -8.40
N ILE A 152 42.11 -15.52 -9.41
CA ILE A 152 42.97 -16.73 -9.39
C ILE A 152 44.32 -16.53 -10.12
N PHE A 153 44.63 -15.35 -10.66
CA PHE A 153 45.93 -15.07 -11.31
C PHE A 153 46.73 -13.96 -10.59
N PRO A 154 48.07 -14.08 -10.47
CA PRO A 154 48.90 -13.09 -9.77
C PRO A 154 48.89 -11.73 -10.49
N PRO A 155 49.13 -10.63 -9.76
CA PRO A 155 48.94 -9.28 -10.26
C PRO A 155 50.15 -8.83 -11.08
N SER A 156 50.16 -9.14 -12.38
CA SER A 156 51.06 -8.48 -13.34
C SER A 156 50.33 -7.50 -14.27
N SER A 157 49.04 -7.26 -14.04
CA SER A 157 48.31 -6.21 -14.74
C SER A 157 47.46 -5.39 -13.77
N LEU A 158 47.48 -4.07 -13.96
CA LEU A 158 46.94 -3.00 -13.12
C LEU A 158 45.41 -3.05 -12.83
N HIS A 159 44.72 -4.18 -13.08
CA HIS A 159 43.26 -4.31 -13.08
C HIS A 159 42.68 -5.22 -11.97
N ALA A 160 43.51 -5.79 -11.09
CA ALA A 160 43.08 -6.76 -10.07
C ALA A 160 42.66 -6.12 -8.72
N ARG A 161 41.67 -5.21 -8.72
CA ARG A 161 41.18 -4.61 -7.46
C ARG A 161 39.69 -4.94 -7.23
N ARG A 162 39.46 -5.85 -6.26
CA ARG A 162 38.21 -6.11 -5.50
C ARG A 162 37.46 -7.40 -5.89
N SER A 163 37.83 -8.49 -5.23
CA SER A 163 37.25 -9.83 -5.35
C SER A 163 37.15 -10.48 -3.95
N ASP A 164 35.93 -10.74 -3.46
CA ASP A 164 35.68 -11.32 -2.13
C ASP A 164 35.78 -12.86 -2.18
N PRO A 165 36.23 -13.52 -1.09
CA PRO A 165 36.58 -14.95 -1.09
C PRO A 165 35.42 -15.96 -1.03
N ALA A 166 34.14 -15.52 -1.04
CA ALA A 166 32.98 -16.42 -0.85
C ALA A 166 32.33 -16.92 -2.16
N TRP A 167 32.88 -16.64 -3.34
CA TRP A 167 32.29 -16.99 -4.64
C TRP A 167 33.17 -17.96 -5.43
N SER A 168 32.96 -19.27 -5.33
CA SER A 168 33.61 -20.25 -6.21
C SER A 168 32.78 -20.45 -7.48
N GLY A 169 32.91 -19.53 -8.43
CA GLY A 169 32.23 -19.56 -9.75
C GLY A 169 32.71 -20.66 -10.70
N THR A 170 33.12 -21.82 -10.19
CA THR A 170 33.54 -22.99 -10.95
C THR A 170 32.78 -24.21 -10.42
N GLY A 171 31.56 -24.40 -10.86
CA GLY A 171 30.73 -25.53 -10.48
C GLY A 171 29.52 -25.68 -11.40
N HIS A 172 29.48 -26.79 -12.12
CA HIS A 172 28.40 -27.32 -12.94
C HIS A 172 26.97 -26.99 -12.48
N LYS A 173 26.07 -26.61 -13.41
CA LYS A 173 24.58 -26.59 -13.24
C LYS A 173 24.12 -26.27 -11.80
N LEU A 174 24.51 -25.11 -11.26
CA LEU A 174 24.18 -24.76 -9.88
C LEU A 174 22.76 -24.18 -9.79
N ALA A 175 22.06 -24.56 -8.74
CA ALA A 175 20.65 -24.30 -8.46
C ALA A 175 20.27 -22.80 -8.53
N PRO A 176 18.96 -22.48 -8.68
CA PRO A 176 18.51 -21.11 -8.88
C PRO A 176 18.88 -20.20 -7.70
N SER A 177 19.02 -18.90 -7.95
CA SER A 177 19.45 -17.90 -6.96
C SER A 177 18.55 -17.73 -5.73
N TYR A 178 17.42 -18.45 -5.64
CA TYR A 178 16.62 -18.52 -4.41
C TYR A 178 17.26 -19.45 -3.36
N GLU A 179 18.20 -20.32 -3.75
CA GLU A 179 18.98 -21.14 -2.83
C GLU A 179 20.15 -20.34 -2.26
N TRP A 180 20.23 -20.26 -0.93
CA TRP A 180 21.29 -19.53 -0.20
C TRP A 180 22.72 -19.96 -0.57
N LYS A 181 22.87 -21.18 -1.12
CA LYS A 181 24.15 -21.76 -1.56
C LYS A 181 24.71 -21.10 -2.82
N VAL A 182 23.90 -20.35 -3.56
CA VAL A 182 24.28 -19.65 -4.79
C VAL A 182 23.89 -18.17 -4.66
N PRO A 183 24.70 -17.34 -3.99
CA PRO A 183 24.38 -15.92 -3.83
C PRO A 183 24.22 -15.18 -5.17
N SER A 184 23.77 -13.92 -5.14
CA SER A 184 23.64 -13.13 -6.36
C SER A 184 25.00 -12.80 -6.97
N TYR A 185 25.09 -12.86 -8.30
CA TYR A 185 26.29 -12.47 -9.07
C TYR A 185 26.71 -11.01 -8.83
N TRP A 186 25.73 -10.16 -8.54
CA TRP A 186 25.91 -8.76 -8.22
C TRP A 186 25.75 -8.54 -6.72
N LYS A 187 26.63 -7.76 -6.13
CA LYS A 187 26.53 -7.27 -4.76
C LYS A 187 26.58 -5.74 -4.74
N PRO A 188 25.93 -5.09 -3.77
CA PRO A 188 26.01 -3.64 -3.64
C PRO A 188 27.47 -3.24 -3.37
N LYS A 189 27.95 -2.22 -4.10
CA LYS A 189 29.26 -1.62 -3.84
C LYS A 189 29.13 -0.78 -2.59
N MET A 190 29.65 -1.30 -1.48
CA MET A 190 29.71 -0.53 -0.23
C MET A 190 30.44 0.78 -0.47
N SER A 191 29.71 1.88 -0.33
CA SER A 191 30.28 3.20 -0.14
C SER A 191 30.17 3.49 1.34
N ARG A 192 31.31 3.64 2.04
CA ARG A 192 31.33 4.54 3.20
C ARG A 192 30.74 5.85 2.68
N VAL A 193 29.59 6.23 3.19
CA VAL A 193 28.86 7.38 2.66
C VAL A 193 29.61 8.62 3.13
N ASP A 194 30.44 9.19 2.27
CA ASP A 194 30.52 10.64 2.21
C ASP A 194 29.17 11.14 1.69
N ASN A 195 28.62 12.12 2.39
CA ASN A 195 27.30 12.72 2.16
C ASN A 195 26.98 12.86 0.67
N ILE A 196 26.04 12.05 0.19
CA ILE A 196 25.20 12.29 -0.99
C ILE A 196 23.97 11.39 -0.80
N LEU A 197 22.98 11.95 -0.13
CA LEU A 197 21.58 11.71 -0.49
C LEU A 197 21.06 13.05 -0.97
N ARG A 198 21.11 13.24 -2.29
CA ARG A 198 20.30 14.22 -2.98
C ARG A 198 18.89 13.65 -3.05
N PHE A 199 18.20 13.72 -1.93
CA PHE A 199 16.74 13.75 -1.83
C PHE A 199 16.44 14.90 -0.88
N ASP A 200 15.96 15.99 -1.45
CA ASP A 200 15.57 17.21 -0.74
C ASP A 200 14.47 16.90 0.28
N MET A 201 14.88 16.61 1.51
CA MET A 201 14.04 16.65 2.71
C MET A 201 14.74 17.59 3.70
N GLU A 202 14.63 18.88 3.40
CA GLU A 202 14.71 20.11 4.22
C GLU A 202 15.21 20.10 5.69
N GLU A 203 16.23 19.35 6.12
CA GLU A 203 17.08 19.80 7.24
C GLU A 203 18.45 19.08 7.33
N GLU A 204 19.50 19.83 7.00
CA GLU A 204 20.91 19.39 6.95
C GLU A 204 21.50 19.09 8.35
N THR A 205 20.84 19.56 9.41
CA THR A 205 21.32 19.51 10.81
C THR A 205 21.08 18.16 11.47
N PHE A 206 20.06 17.39 11.05
CA PHE A 206 19.68 16.12 11.69
C PHE A 206 20.56 14.94 11.23
N ASP A 207 21.04 14.97 9.99
CA ASP A 207 21.79 13.87 9.38
C ASP A 207 23.27 13.80 9.80
N ARG A 208 23.82 14.87 10.40
CA ARG A 208 25.24 14.93 10.79
C ARG A 208 25.59 14.09 12.03
N LYS A 209 24.60 13.50 12.70
CA LYS A 209 24.78 12.82 14.01
C LYS A 209 24.65 11.30 14.00
N LEU A 210 24.29 10.65 12.89
CA LEU A 210 23.93 9.23 12.93
C LEU A 210 24.82 8.35 12.03
N ASN A 211 25.85 7.81 12.70
CA ASN A 211 26.40 6.47 12.55
C ASN A 211 27.20 6.12 11.27
N SER A 212 28.41 5.59 11.46
CA SER A 212 29.36 5.19 10.41
C SER A 212 29.11 3.79 9.83
N GLU A 213 28.00 3.15 10.18
CA GLU A 213 27.67 1.79 9.76
C GLU A 213 27.06 1.73 8.36
N ASP A 214 27.27 0.60 7.68
CA ASP A 214 26.70 0.38 6.35
C ASP A 214 25.18 0.16 6.45
N ARG A 215 24.44 1.19 6.04
CA ARG A 215 22.97 1.24 6.03
C ARG A 215 22.36 0.60 4.77
N SER A 216 23.17 0.02 3.89
CA SER A 216 22.69 -0.66 2.67
C SER A 216 22.39 -2.15 2.86
N HIS A 217 22.74 -2.71 4.02
CA HIS A 217 22.38 -4.09 4.36
C HIS A 217 20.90 -4.24 4.74
N VAL A 218 20.31 -5.33 4.26
CA VAL A 218 19.01 -5.79 4.74
C VAL A 218 19.16 -6.25 6.19
N LYS A 219 18.35 -5.71 7.09
CA LYS A 219 18.30 -6.07 8.51
C LYS A 219 16.99 -6.78 8.80
N LEU A 220 17.02 -7.80 9.67
CA LEU A 220 15.80 -8.33 10.27
C LEU A 220 15.34 -7.32 11.33
N VAL A 221 14.20 -6.68 11.08
CA VAL A 221 13.60 -5.69 11.98
C VAL A 221 12.77 -6.40 13.04
N ASP A 222 11.96 -7.37 12.62
CA ASP A 222 11.09 -8.12 13.52
C ASP A 222 10.83 -9.53 12.99
N TYR A 223 10.50 -10.44 13.91
CA TYR A 223 10.11 -11.81 13.63
C TYR A 223 8.95 -12.22 14.53
N VAL A 224 7.85 -12.62 13.90
CA VAL A 224 6.64 -13.06 14.60
C VAL A 224 6.24 -14.45 14.11
N LEU A 225 5.96 -15.35 15.06
CA LEU A 225 5.41 -16.67 14.80
C LEU A 225 3.95 -16.69 15.29
N TYR A 226 3.02 -16.88 14.38
CA TYR A 226 1.61 -17.06 14.67
C TYR A 226 1.25 -18.55 14.54
N PRO A 227 1.03 -19.26 15.66
CA PRO A 227 0.71 -20.68 15.62
C PRO A 227 -0.70 -20.91 15.07
N LYS A 228 -0.88 -22.02 14.36
CA LYS A 228 -2.21 -22.48 13.98
C LYS A 228 -2.89 -23.09 15.21
N ASN A 229 -3.88 -22.39 15.76
CA ASN A 229 -4.80 -22.96 16.76
C ASN A 229 -5.62 -24.13 16.17
#